data_AF-A0A0P4UTV8-F1
#
_entry.id   AF-A0A0P4UTV8-F1
#
_cell.length_a   1.000
_cell.length_b   1.000
_cell.length_c   1.000
_cell.angle_alpha   90.00
_cell.angle_beta   90.00
_cell.angle_gamma   90.00
#
_symmetry.space_group_name_H-M   'P 1'
#
loop_
_entity.id
_entity.type
_entity.pdbx_description
1 polymer ?
#
loop_
_entity_poly.entity_id
_entity_poly.type
_entity_poly.pdbx_seq_one_letter_code
_entity_poly.pdbx_strand_id
1 'polypeptide(L)'
;MTAFGLGASTSCIGAFEGNDAQGNGTGALFNQLSTGVFNGLTNWEFVGKSDEGAFNAPGGSSGTWNIATSINSPFVLSLKAANSWSAYFFENADALAVFGGTWETDGVSTNKRGIAQDLSHATIYRAIVDAPPPKSVPEPGMAAALGVFAVGALGRLKQKRLG
;
A
#
# COMPACT_ATOMS: atom_id res chain seq x y z
N MET A 1 7.19 -11.43 3.43
CA MET A 1 6.85 -10.06 3.87
C MET A 1 5.34 -9.88 3.83
N THR A 2 4.73 -9.41 4.92
CA THR A 2 3.28 -9.19 5.02
C THR A 2 2.95 -7.83 5.63
N ALA A 3 1.71 -7.39 5.41
CA ALA A 3 1.07 -6.26 6.05
C ALA A 3 -0.28 -6.72 6.61
N PHE A 4 -0.55 -6.41 7.88
CA PHE A 4 -1.81 -6.77 8.53
C PHE A 4 -2.98 -6.11 7.80
N GLY A 5 -4.01 -6.89 7.47
CA GLY A 5 -5.16 -6.46 6.67
C GLY A 5 -4.98 -6.58 5.16
N LEU A 6 -3.74 -6.52 4.63
CA LEU A 6 -3.45 -6.68 3.20
C LEU A 6 -2.91 -8.07 2.82
N GLY A 7 -2.27 -8.77 3.74
CA GLY A 7 -1.63 -10.06 3.47
C GLY A 7 -0.20 -9.91 2.93
N ALA A 8 0.20 -10.78 2.00
CA ALA A 8 1.54 -10.78 1.42
C ALA A 8 1.76 -9.58 0.49
N SER A 9 3.02 -9.18 0.30
CA SER A 9 3.40 -8.16 -0.69
C SER A 9 2.96 -8.56 -2.10
N THR A 10 2.42 -7.59 -2.86
CA THR A 10 1.97 -7.76 -4.24
C THR A 10 3.11 -8.15 -5.17
N SER A 11 4.29 -7.54 -4.99
CA SER A 11 5.50 -7.86 -5.74
C SER A 11 6.75 -7.50 -4.94
N CYS A 12 7.92 -7.93 -5.41
CA CYS A 12 9.19 -7.61 -4.79
C CYS A 12 10.33 -7.47 -5.81
N ILE A 13 11.39 -6.78 -5.42
CA ILE A 13 12.65 -6.65 -6.16
C ILE A 13 13.84 -6.90 -5.23
N GLY A 14 14.94 -7.36 -5.80
CA GLY A 14 16.17 -7.70 -5.08
C GLY A 14 16.50 -9.20 -5.17
N ALA A 15 17.51 -9.67 -4.44
CA ALA A 15 18.38 -8.90 -3.55
C ALA A 15 19.38 -8.02 -4.33
N PHE A 16 19.59 -6.79 -3.86
CA PHE A 16 20.59 -5.87 -4.39
C PHE A 16 21.70 -5.65 -3.37
N GLU A 17 22.93 -5.44 -3.83
CA GLU A 17 24.07 -5.17 -2.96
C GLU A 17 24.05 -3.73 -2.41
N GLY A 18 24.62 -3.54 -1.21
CA GLY A 18 24.82 -2.24 -0.57
C GLY A 18 23.68 -1.79 0.34
N ASN A 19 23.52 -0.48 0.49
CA ASN A 19 22.47 0.15 1.29
C ASN A 19 21.27 0.52 0.42
N ASP A 20 20.07 0.34 0.96
CA ASP A 20 18.82 0.71 0.29
C ASP A 20 18.59 2.23 0.30
N ALA A 21 18.76 2.87 1.46
CA ALA A 21 18.50 4.29 1.68
C ALA A 21 19.39 4.89 2.78
N GLN A 22 19.61 6.20 2.70
CA GLN A 22 20.17 7.05 3.76
C GLN A 22 19.06 7.52 4.71
N GLY A 23 19.42 8.11 5.85
CA GLY A 23 18.46 8.64 6.84
C GLY A 23 17.52 9.74 6.33
N ASN A 24 17.85 10.37 5.19
CA ASN A 24 17.00 11.36 4.53
C ASN A 24 16.09 10.79 3.42
N GLY A 25 16.06 9.47 3.23
CA GLY A 25 15.25 8.83 2.19
C GLY A 25 15.83 8.92 0.76
N THR A 26 17.08 9.34 0.60
CA THR A 26 17.78 9.23 -0.69
C THR A 26 18.56 7.93 -0.76
N GLY A 27 18.77 7.36 -1.96
CA GLY A 27 19.58 6.14 -2.11
C GLY A 27 19.14 5.24 -3.25
N ALA A 28 19.67 4.02 -3.25
CA ALA A 28 19.44 3.04 -4.32
C ALA A 28 17.96 2.67 -4.47
N LEU A 29 17.26 2.48 -3.35
CA LEU A 29 15.83 2.19 -3.37
C LEU A 29 15.04 3.37 -3.93
N PHE A 30 15.26 4.59 -3.45
CA PHE A 30 14.56 5.76 -3.98
C PHE A 30 14.77 5.91 -5.49
N ASN A 31 16.00 5.71 -5.97
CA ASN A 31 16.31 5.74 -7.41
C ASN A 31 15.50 4.69 -8.19
N GLN A 32 15.38 3.46 -7.68
CA GLN A 32 14.55 2.41 -8.30
C GLN A 32 13.06 2.77 -8.28
N LEU A 33 12.57 3.32 -7.17
CA LEU A 33 11.17 3.77 -7.05
C LEU A 33 10.84 4.87 -8.06
N SER A 34 11.75 5.83 -8.25
CA SER A 34 11.58 6.92 -9.22
C SER A 34 11.54 6.46 -10.68
N THR A 35 11.98 5.24 -11.02
CA THR A 35 11.87 4.71 -12.38
C THR A 35 10.50 4.08 -12.69
N GLY A 36 9.60 3.98 -11.70
CA GLY A 36 8.31 3.32 -11.90
C GLY A 36 8.36 1.79 -11.78
N VAL A 37 9.37 1.25 -11.09
CA VAL A 37 9.59 -0.20 -10.94
C VAL A 37 8.37 -0.94 -10.39
N PHE A 38 7.52 -0.27 -9.61
CA PHE A 38 6.26 -0.80 -9.10
C PHE A 38 5.07 -0.09 -9.74
N ASN A 39 4.38 -0.79 -10.63
CA ASN A 39 3.15 -0.35 -11.31
C ASN A 39 3.26 1.03 -11.99
N GLY A 40 4.47 1.45 -12.39
CA GLY A 40 4.69 2.76 -13.00
C GLY A 40 4.60 3.94 -12.02
N LEU A 41 4.48 3.71 -10.72
CA LEU A 41 4.45 4.77 -9.70
C LEU A 41 5.84 5.38 -9.54
N THR A 42 5.96 6.69 -9.74
CA THR A 42 7.25 7.42 -9.69
C THR A 42 7.33 8.44 -8.57
N ASN A 43 6.21 8.84 -7.98
CA ASN A 43 6.16 9.83 -6.91
C ASN A 43 6.03 9.16 -5.54
N TRP A 44 7.09 9.23 -4.76
CA TRP A 44 7.24 8.51 -3.49
C TRP A 44 7.67 9.47 -2.39
N GLU A 45 7.07 9.30 -1.22
CA GLU A 45 7.42 9.99 0.01
C GLU A 45 8.14 9.02 0.95
N PHE A 46 9.26 9.48 1.49
CA PHE A 46 9.99 8.75 2.52
C PHE A 46 9.21 8.81 3.84
N VAL A 47 8.88 7.63 4.40
CA VAL A 47 8.17 7.53 5.67
C VAL A 47 9.15 7.39 6.83
N GLY A 48 10.21 6.60 6.67
CA GLY A 48 11.22 6.46 7.70
C GLY A 48 12.07 5.21 7.59
N LYS A 49 13.02 5.10 8.53
CA LYS A 49 13.92 3.96 8.74
C LYS A 49 13.85 3.47 10.17
N SER A 50 13.95 2.15 10.36
CA SER A 50 13.81 1.55 11.70
C SER A 50 15.03 1.80 12.60
N ASP A 51 16.23 1.90 12.02
CA ASP A 51 17.47 2.23 12.74
C ASP A 51 17.61 3.71 13.09
N GLU A 52 16.76 4.57 12.52
CA GLU A 52 16.59 5.98 12.90
C GLU A 52 15.43 6.17 13.90
N GLY A 53 14.78 5.09 14.34
CA GLY A 53 13.68 5.13 15.30
C GLY A 53 12.34 5.62 14.73
N ALA A 54 12.20 5.74 13.40
CA ALA A 54 10.95 6.23 12.78
C ALA A 54 9.79 5.23 12.89
N PHE A 55 10.11 3.93 12.95
CA PHE A 55 9.16 2.85 13.16
C PHE A 55 9.89 1.63 13.73
N ASN A 56 9.15 0.69 14.31
CA ASN A 56 9.75 -0.49 14.91
C ASN A 56 9.89 -1.62 13.89
N ALA A 57 11.11 -2.12 13.72
CA ALA A 57 11.43 -3.41 13.10
C ALA A 57 12.67 -3.96 13.82
N PRO A 58 12.49 -4.86 14.80
CA PRO A 58 13.59 -5.32 15.65
C PRO A 58 14.61 -6.14 14.83
N GLY A 59 15.82 -6.28 15.34
CA GLY A 59 16.83 -7.16 14.73
C GLY A 59 16.42 -8.64 14.75
N GLY A 60 17.14 -9.46 13.99
CA GLY A 60 16.91 -10.90 13.84
C GLY A 60 16.60 -11.30 12.40
N SER A 61 16.42 -12.59 12.14
CA SER A 61 16.13 -13.09 10.79
C SER A 61 14.64 -13.03 10.41
N SER A 62 13.75 -12.85 11.38
CA SER A 62 12.31 -12.69 11.20
C SER A 62 11.70 -11.87 12.34
N GLY A 63 10.53 -11.27 12.10
CA GLY A 63 9.84 -10.50 13.13
C GLY A 63 8.62 -9.75 12.64
N THR A 64 8.21 -8.75 13.42
CA THR A 64 7.13 -7.83 13.07
C THR A 64 7.66 -6.43 12.82
N TRP A 65 6.96 -5.68 11.96
CA TRP A 65 7.16 -4.25 11.83
C TRP A 65 5.90 -3.53 12.27
N ASN A 66 6.03 -2.33 12.82
CA ASN A 66 4.89 -1.48 13.15
C ASN A 66 5.25 0.01 13.11
N ILE A 67 4.25 0.82 12.76
CA ILE A 67 4.34 2.28 12.65
C ILE A 67 3.16 2.92 13.41
N ALA A 68 3.40 4.09 14.01
CA ALA A 68 2.37 4.80 14.79
C ALA A 68 1.28 5.45 13.91
N THR A 69 1.64 5.90 12.71
CA THR A 69 0.73 6.52 11.74
C THR A 69 0.42 5.55 10.62
N SER A 70 -0.86 5.35 10.30
CA SER A 70 -1.24 4.42 9.25
C SER A 70 -0.75 4.84 7.89
N ILE A 71 -0.47 3.84 7.07
CA ILE A 71 -0.21 4.00 5.65
C ILE A 71 -1.48 3.59 4.90
N ASN A 72 -2.06 4.53 4.14
CA ASN A 72 -3.34 4.38 3.45
C ASN A 72 -3.20 4.51 1.92
N SER A 73 -1.99 4.41 1.41
CA SER A 73 -1.67 4.45 -0.03
C SER A 73 -0.77 3.26 -0.37
N PRO A 74 -0.49 3.00 -1.68
CA PRO A 74 0.51 2.01 -2.05
C PRO A 74 1.83 2.32 -1.35
N PHE A 75 2.55 1.30 -0.89
CA PHE A 75 3.80 1.51 -0.16
C PHE A 75 4.80 0.41 -0.41
N VAL A 76 6.05 0.71 -0.11
CA VAL A 76 7.18 -0.20 -0.25
C VAL A 76 7.88 -0.27 1.09
N LEU A 77 8.15 -1.49 1.53
CA LEU A 77 9.01 -1.76 2.67
C LEU A 77 10.24 -2.51 2.19
N SER A 78 11.41 -1.98 2.50
CA SER A 78 12.70 -2.60 2.22
C SER A 78 13.29 -3.20 3.47
N LEU A 79 13.88 -4.38 3.33
CA LEU A 79 14.63 -5.06 4.37
C LEU A 79 16.09 -5.10 3.94
N LYS A 80 16.98 -4.59 4.80
CA LYS A 80 18.43 -4.74 4.62
C LYS A 80 18.97 -5.77 5.59
N ALA A 81 19.64 -6.79 5.08
CA ALA A 81 20.34 -7.81 5.86
C ALA A 81 21.76 -8.01 5.31
N ALA A 82 22.76 -8.01 6.21
CA ALA A 82 24.17 -7.97 5.82
C ALA A 82 24.45 -6.89 4.74
N ASN A 83 25.10 -7.27 3.63
CA ASN A 83 25.40 -6.34 2.53
C ASN A 83 24.34 -6.33 1.41
N SER A 84 23.12 -6.81 1.67
CA SER A 84 22.08 -6.87 0.65
C SER A 84 20.74 -6.33 1.15
N TRP A 85 19.89 -5.91 0.21
CA TRP A 85 18.53 -5.46 0.51
C TRP A 85 17.53 -5.92 -0.56
N SER A 86 16.28 -6.12 -0.15
CA SER A 86 15.15 -6.41 -1.03
C SER A 86 13.97 -5.52 -0.65
N ALA A 87 13.19 -5.10 -1.63
CA ALA A 87 12.02 -4.25 -1.44
C ALA A 87 10.73 -4.98 -1.80
N TYR A 88 9.71 -4.77 -0.98
CA TYR A 88 8.42 -5.46 -1.04
C TYR A 88 7.31 -4.42 -1.20
N PHE A 89 6.62 -4.48 -2.32
CA PHE A 89 5.55 -3.55 -2.67
C PHE A 89 4.19 -4.07 -2.22
N PHE A 90 3.39 -3.17 -1.68
CA PHE A 90 2.01 -3.38 -1.30
C PHE A 90 1.15 -2.37 -2.04
N GLU A 91 0.27 -2.87 -2.92
CA GLU A 91 -0.55 -2.00 -3.77
C GLU A 91 -1.56 -1.18 -2.96
N ASN A 92 -2.12 -1.73 -1.88
CA ASN A 92 -3.10 -1.08 -1.01
C ASN A 92 -4.19 -0.29 -1.77
N ALA A 93 -4.74 -0.91 -2.83
CA ALA A 93 -5.69 -0.25 -3.75
C ALA A 93 -6.97 0.25 -3.05
N ASP A 94 -7.36 -0.38 -1.95
CA ASP A 94 -8.53 -0.02 -1.15
C ASP A 94 -8.24 1.01 -0.05
N ALA A 95 -7.03 1.60 -0.03
CA ALA A 95 -6.60 2.61 0.93
C ALA A 95 -6.78 2.20 2.41
N LEU A 96 -6.59 0.91 2.71
CA LEU A 96 -6.72 0.38 4.06
C LEU A 96 -5.69 1.02 4.99
N ALA A 97 -6.08 1.25 6.23
CA ALA A 97 -5.19 1.79 7.26
C ALA A 97 -4.24 0.69 7.76
N VAL A 98 -3.00 0.69 7.26
CA VAL A 98 -1.99 -0.30 7.63
C VAL A 98 -1.05 0.25 8.70
N PHE A 99 -0.87 -0.51 9.78
CA PHE A 99 -0.02 -0.13 10.93
C PHE A 99 1.18 -1.07 11.14
N GLY A 100 1.26 -2.18 10.41
CA GLY A 100 2.31 -3.17 10.65
C GLY A 100 2.12 -4.46 9.87
N GLY A 101 2.97 -5.43 10.14
CA GLY A 101 2.96 -6.77 9.53
C GLY A 101 4.14 -7.61 9.95
N THR A 102 4.47 -8.65 9.17
CA THR A 102 5.59 -9.56 9.44
C THR A 102 6.66 -9.50 8.35
N TRP A 103 7.91 -9.79 8.72
CA TRP A 103 9.05 -9.79 7.81
C TRP A 103 9.99 -10.96 8.09
N GLU A 104 10.75 -11.36 7.07
CA GLU A 104 11.77 -12.41 7.10
C GLU A 104 12.89 -12.04 6.11
N THR A 105 14.12 -12.46 6.40
CA THR A 105 15.32 -12.08 5.65
C THR A 105 15.90 -13.21 4.77
N ASP A 106 15.28 -14.39 4.76
CA ASP A 106 15.71 -15.55 3.95
C ASP A 106 15.82 -15.20 2.44
N GLY A 107 14.92 -14.35 1.94
CA GLY A 107 14.94 -13.84 0.56
C GLY A 107 15.78 -12.58 0.34
N VAL A 108 16.51 -12.12 1.36
CA VAL A 108 17.32 -10.89 1.33
C VAL A 108 18.80 -11.24 1.36
N SER A 109 19.22 -12.03 2.33
CA SER A 109 20.61 -12.43 2.49
C SER A 109 20.72 -13.69 3.34
N THR A 110 21.48 -14.67 2.85
CA THR A 110 21.83 -15.89 3.58
C THR A 110 23.35 -16.06 3.64
N ASN A 111 23.85 -16.68 4.72
CA ASN A 111 25.26 -17.05 4.76
C ASN A 111 25.55 -18.28 3.87
N LYS A 112 26.82 -18.70 3.82
CA LYS A 112 27.27 -19.87 3.03
C LYS A 112 26.58 -21.20 3.40
N ARG A 113 25.84 -21.26 4.51
CA ARG A 113 25.06 -22.42 4.97
C ARG A 113 23.57 -22.28 4.67
N GLY A 114 23.14 -21.24 3.97
CA GLY A 114 21.73 -20.97 3.66
C GLY A 114 20.92 -20.44 4.85
N ILE A 115 21.57 -19.98 5.92
CA ILE A 115 20.88 -19.40 7.08
C ILE A 115 20.71 -17.90 6.84
N ALA A 116 19.49 -17.38 6.99
CA ALA A 116 19.20 -15.95 6.93
C ALA A 116 20.15 -15.12 7.79
N GLN A 117 20.47 -13.92 7.31
CA GLN A 117 21.22 -12.93 8.07
C GLN A 117 20.28 -11.98 8.77
N ASP A 118 20.67 -11.53 9.97
CA ASP A 118 19.86 -10.63 10.76
C ASP A 118 19.58 -9.30 10.03
N LEU A 119 18.38 -8.77 10.26
CA LEU A 119 17.95 -7.47 9.82
C LEU A 119 18.85 -6.39 10.42
N SER A 120 19.47 -5.58 9.54
CA SER A 120 20.19 -4.37 9.92
C SER A 120 19.21 -3.23 10.13
N HIS A 121 18.30 -3.02 9.18
CA HIS A 121 17.20 -2.07 9.27
C HIS A 121 16.14 -2.36 8.20
N ALA A 122 15.00 -1.71 8.37
CA ALA A 122 13.98 -1.60 7.35
C ALA A 122 13.73 -0.13 6.98
N THR A 123 13.29 0.09 5.74
CA THR A 123 12.99 1.42 5.19
C THR A 123 11.58 1.41 4.58
N ILE A 124 10.79 2.47 4.80
CA ILE A 124 9.44 2.59 4.21
C ILE A 124 9.35 3.83 3.33
N TYR A 125 8.76 3.65 2.14
CA TYR A 125 8.25 4.72 1.29
C TYR A 125 6.77 4.50 1.02
N ARG A 126 6.00 5.57 0.88
CA ARG A 126 4.61 5.52 0.42
C ARG A 126 4.46 6.29 -0.88
N ALA A 127 3.61 5.80 -1.78
CA ALA A 127 3.29 6.51 -3.00
C ALA A 127 2.40 7.71 -2.67
N ILE A 128 2.71 8.84 -3.30
CA ILE A 128 1.83 10.01 -3.31
C ILE A 128 0.89 9.81 -4.50
N VAL A 129 -0.31 9.32 -4.21
CA VAL A 129 -1.38 9.17 -5.20
C VAL A 129 -2.35 10.33 -5.04
N ASP A 130 -2.70 10.99 -6.15
CA ASP A 130 -3.79 11.95 -6.16
C ASP A 130 -5.08 11.22 -5.78
N ALA A 131 -5.90 11.83 -4.92
CA ALA A 131 -7.17 11.24 -4.51
C ALA A 131 -8.02 10.92 -5.76
N PRO A 132 -8.59 9.70 -5.88
CA PRO A 132 -9.55 9.43 -6.94
C PRO A 132 -10.68 10.47 -6.88
N PRO A 133 -11.17 10.99 -8.01
CA PRO A 133 -12.34 11.85 -7.99
C PRO A 133 -13.47 11.12 -7.27
N PRO A 134 -14.24 11.80 -6.39
CA PRO A 134 -15.30 11.15 -5.64
C PRO A 134 -16.22 10.41 -6.61
N LYS A 135 -16.42 9.10 -6.40
CA LYS A 135 -17.38 8.32 -7.18
C LYS A 135 -18.74 8.99 -7.02
N SER A 136 -19.26 9.50 -8.13
CA SER A 136 -20.66 9.90 -8.26
C SER A 136 -21.51 8.68 -7.93
N VAL A 137 -22.06 8.64 -6.71
CA VAL A 137 -23.19 7.76 -6.40
C VAL A 137 -24.43 8.38 -7.04
N PRO A 138 -25.22 7.62 -7.82
CA PRO A 138 -26.51 8.10 -8.29
C PRO A 138 -27.34 8.50 -7.07
N GLU A 139 -27.71 9.77 -6.99
CA GLU A 139 -28.54 10.26 -5.90
C GLU A 139 -29.85 9.46 -5.88
N PRO A 140 -30.27 8.93 -4.72
CA PRO A 140 -31.54 8.21 -4.57
C PRO A 140 -32.77 9.00 -5.06
N GLY A 141 -32.64 10.32 -5.25
CA GLY A 141 -33.71 11.20 -5.69
C GLY A 141 -34.21 10.98 -7.12
N MET A 142 -33.35 10.58 -8.07
CA MET A 142 -33.79 10.38 -9.46
C MET A 142 -34.63 9.11 -9.66
N ALA A 143 -34.37 8.06 -8.87
CA ALA A 143 -35.18 6.84 -8.90
C ALA A 143 -36.58 7.07 -8.30
N ALA A 144 -36.67 7.86 -7.22
CA ALA A 144 -37.94 8.24 -6.61
C ALA A 144 -38.77 9.15 -7.54
N ALA A 145 -38.14 10.08 -8.25
CA ALA A 145 -38.82 10.99 -9.18
C ALA A 145 -39.46 10.24 -10.36
N LEU A 146 -38.77 9.26 -10.94
CA LEU A 146 -39.33 8.46 -12.05
C LEU A 146 -40.49 7.54 -11.61
N GLY A 147 -40.48 7.04 -10.37
CA GLY A 147 -41.57 6.21 -9.84
C GLY A 147 -42.89 6.95 -9.65
N VAL A 148 -42.86 8.23 -9.28
CA VAL A 148 -44.06 9.04 -9.04
C VAL A 148 -44.78 9.41 -10.35
N PHE A 149 -44.04 9.65 -11.44
CA PHE A 149 -44.65 9.96 -12.74
C PHE A 149 -45.37 8.75 -13.36
N ALA A 150 -44.88 7.53 -13.17
CA ALA A 150 -45.52 6.32 -13.70
C ALA A 150 -46.90 6.03 -13.05
N VAL A 151 -47.04 6.29 -11.75
CA VAL A 151 -48.31 6.07 -11.04
C VAL A 151 -49.34 7.17 -11.34
N GLY A 152 -48.90 8.42 -11.49
CA GLY A 152 -49.79 9.55 -11.80
C GLY A 152 -50.47 9.48 -13.18
N ALA A 153 -49.80 8.91 -14.18
CA ALA A 153 -50.34 8.77 -15.54
C ALA A 153 -51.44 7.68 -15.64
N LEU A 154 -51.31 6.58 -14.88
CA LEU A 154 -52.29 5.49 -14.88
C LEU A 154 -53.61 5.86 -14.18
N GLY A 155 -53.55 6.71 -13.14
CA GLY A 155 -54.74 7.17 -12.41
C GLY A 155 -55.67 8.08 -13.23
N ARG A 156 -55.12 8.90 -14.14
CA ARG A 156 -55.91 9.87 -14.93
C ARG A 156 -56.62 9.26 -16.13
N LEU A 157 -56.25 8.07 -16.59
CA LEU A 157 -56.93 7.38 -17.69
C LEU A 157 -58.23 6.67 -17.24
N LYS A 158 -58.36 6.34 -15.95
CA LYS A 158 -59.53 5.61 -15.44
C LYS A 158 -60.75 6.52 -15.17
N GLN A 159 -60.54 7.82 -14.95
CA GLN A 159 -61.62 8.78 -14.66
C GLN A 159 -62.34 9.33 -15.90
N LYS A 160 -61.86 9.06 -17.12
CA LYS A 160 -62.49 9.56 -18.37
C LYS A 160 -63.48 8.58 -19.04
N ARG A 161 -63.92 7.51 -18.36
CA ARG A 161 -64.85 6.50 -18.93
C ARG A 161 -66.16 6.30 -18.17
N LEU A 162 -66.52 7.18 -17.24
CA LEU A 162 -67.88 7.27 -16.73
C LEU A 162 -68.33 8.74 -16.80
N GLY A 163 -69.02 9.05 -17.88
CA GLY A 163 -69.74 10.30 -18.16
C GLY A 163 -70.77 9.98 -19.21
#